data_AF-A0A1Y3B3Z8-F1
#
_entry.id   AF-A0A1Y3B3Z8-F1
#
_cell.length_a   1.000
_cell.length_b   1.000
_cell.length_c   1.000
_cell.angle_alpha   90.00
_cell.angle_beta   90.00
_cell.angle_gamma   90.00
#
_symmetry.space_group_name_H-M   'P 1'
#
loop_
_entity.id
_entity.type
_entity.pdbx_description
1 polymer ?
#
loop_
_entity_poly.entity_id
_entity_poly.type
_entity_poly.pdbx_seq_one_letter_code
_entity_poly.pdbx_strand_id
1 'polypeptide(L)'
;MRVPLLRLTIFSDIWEINEYSESIKLSIKCDLNVNCAIGLANTRLIRFLCKLDARFMSVVLLVRLWLKNIVDEQIRLSSYAATLLVLFYFQQKSIFPAIEYLIELSSSPYPLYTNACRTDFCTNIRIVTENLPHHIC
;
A
#
# COMPACT_ATOMS: atom_id res chain seq x y z
N MET A 1 0.80 -25.14 5.20
CA MET A 1 -0.01 -25.30 3.98
C MET A 1 -0.02 -23.97 3.24
N ARG A 2 0.62 -23.85 2.06
CA ARG A 2 0.58 -22.61 1.26
C ARG A 2 -0.75 -22.60 0.49
N VAL A 3 -1.66 -21.72 0.86
CA VAL A 3 -2.92 -21.56 0.12
C VAL A 3 -2.62 -20.69 -1.11
N PRO A 4 -2.97 -21.12 -2.33
CA PRO A 4 -2.67 -20.35 -3.53
C PRO A 4 -3.40 -19.01 -3.51
N LEU A 5 -2.73 -17.98 -4.04
CA LEU A 5 -3.36 -16.72 -4.39
C LEU A 5 -4.28 -16.97 -5.59
N LEU A 6 -5.59 -16.79 -5.39
CA LEU A 6 -6.55 -16.87 -6.48
C LEU A 6 -6.90 -15.45 -6.89
N ARG A 7 -6.49 -15.04 -8.09
CA ARG A 7 -6.87 -13.76 -8.68
C ARG A 7 -7.86 -14.03 -9.81
N LEU A 8 -9.05 -13.45 -9.69
CA LEU A 8 -10.07 -13.41 -10.73
C LEU A 8 -10.23 -11.96 -11.16
N THR A 9 -9.78 -11.63 -12.36
CA THR A 9 -10.06 -10.33 -12.97
C THR A 9 -11.40 -10.41 -13.68
N ILE A 10 -12.39 -9.68 -13.18
CA ILE A 10 -13.71 -9.61 -13.81
C ILE A 10 -13.65 -8.50 -14.86
N PHE A 11 -13.71 -8.91 -16.12
CA PHE A 11 -13.85 -8.01 -17.27
C PHE A 11 -15.31 -7.82 -17.70
N SER A 12 -16.26 -8.45 -17.00
CA SER A 12 -17.69 -8.35 -17.32
C SER A 12 -18.33 -7.09 -16.74
N ASP A 13 -19.45 -6.72 -17.33
CA ASP A 13 -20.31 -5.64 -16.83
C ASP A 13 -20.82 -5.98 -15.42
N ILE A 14 -20.57 -5.08 -14.47
CA ILE A 14 -21.10 -5.19 -13.12
C ILE A 14 -22.37 -4.36 -13.06
N TRP A 15 -23.43 -4.92 -12.48
CA TRP A 15 -24.73 -4.28 -12.37
C TRP A 15 -25.08 -4.06 -10.91
N GLU A 16 -25.60 -2.88 -10.58
CA GLU A 16 -26.15 -2.55 -9.27
C GLU A 16 -27.66 -2.33 -9.41
N ILE A 17 -28.43 -2.79 -8.43
CA ILE A 17 -29.87 -2.59 -8.38
C ILE A 17 -30.13 -1.39 -7.47
N ASN A 18 -30.77 -0.34 -8.00
CA ASN A 18 -31.11 0.83 -7.21
C ASN A 18 -32.34 0.59 -6.32
N GLU A 19 -32.67 1.57 -5.47
CA GLU A 19 -33.84 1.52 -4.57
C GLU A 19 -35.19 1.36 -5.30
N TYR A 20 -35.23 1.67 -6.60
CA TYR A 20 -36.40 1.53 -7.47
C TYR A 20 -36.41 0.21 -8.25
N SER A 21 -35.52 -0.73 -7.95
CA SER A 21 -35.36 -2.03 -8.64
C SER A 21 -34.92 -1.96 -10.11
N GLU A 22 -34.31 -0.85 -10.54
CA GLU A 22 -33.68 -0.74 -11.85
C GLU A 22 -32.22 -1.20 -11.81
N SER A 23 -31.80 -1.93 -12.85
CA SER A 23 -30.40 -2.37 -13.03
C SER A 23 -29.56 -1.28 -13.70
N ILE A 24 -28.57 -0.75 -13.01
CA ILE A 24 -27.62 0.24 -13.51
C ILE A 24 -26.29 -0.44 -13.82
N LYS A 25 -25.75 -0.21 -15.02
CA LYS A 25 -24.43 -0.70 -15.42
C LYS A 25 -23.33 0.14 -14.78
N LEU A 26 -22.48 -0.49 -13.98
CA LEU A 26 -21.28 0.13 -13.44
C LEU A 26 -20.12 -0.01 -14.44
N SER A 27 -19.54 1.11 -14.87
CA SER A 27 -18.35 1.13 -15.74
C SER A 27 -17.07 0.96 -14.92
N ILE A 28 -16.98 -0.16 -14.18
CA ILE A 28 -15.84 -0.48 -13.32
C ILE A 28 -15.21 -1.81 -13.75
N LYS A 29 -13.87 -1.87 -13.70
CA LYS A 29 -13.12 -3.11 -13.81
C LYS A 29 -12.66 -3.50 -12.42
N CYS A 30 -12.90 -4.75 -12.01
CA CYS A 30 -12.52 -5.20 -10.67
C CYS A 30 -11.62 -6.44 -10.70
N ASP A 31 -10.70 -6.49 -9.74
CA ASP A 31 -9.87 -7.64 -9.44
C ASP A 31 -10.32 -8.23 -8.10
N LEU A 32 -10.78 -9.47 -8.12
CA LEU A 32 -11.07 -10.24 -6.91
C LEU A 32 -9.86 -11.11 -6.57
N ASN A 33 -9.26 -10.86 -5.42
CA ASN A 33 -8.11 -11.62 -4.92
C ASN A 33 -8.49 -12.36 -3.63
N VAL A 34 -8.35 -13.69 -3.63
CA VAL A 34 -8.49 -14.53 -2.44
C VAL A 34 -7.10 -14.88 -1.90
N ASN A 35 -6.97 -14.91 -0.58
CA ASN A 35 -5.72 -15.19 0.16
C ASN A 35 -4.60 -14.15 0.00
N CYS A 36 -4.91 -12.92 -0.43
CA CYS A 36 -3.93 -11.84 -0.64
C CYS A 36 -3.58 -11.05 0.65
N ALA A 37 -3.50 -11.72 1.80
CA ALA A 37 -3.31 -11.08 3.09
C ALA A 37 -2.03 -10.22 3.18
N ILE A 38 -0.94 -10.65 2.53
CA ILE A 38 0.31 -9.87 2.45
C ILE A 38 0.11 -8.58 1.64
N GLY A 39 -0.65 -8.64 0.55
CA GLY A 39 -0.98 -7.46 -0.26
C GLY A 39 -1.85 -6.47 0.51
N LEU A 40 -2.76 -6.98 1.35
CA LEU A 40 -3.56 -6.16 2.24
C LEU A 40 -2.69 -5.46 3.30
N ALA A 41 -1.74 -6.17 3.91
CA ALA A 41 -0.79 -5.58 4.85
C ALA A 41 0.04 -4.46 4.19
N ASN A 42 0.60 -4.70 3.00
CA ASN A 42 1.35 -3.69 2.26
C ASN A 42 0.48 -2.46 1.93
N THR A 43 -0.78 -2.67 1.53
CA THR A 43 -1.71 -1.56 1.25
C THR A 43 -2.03 -0.75 2.50
N ARG A 44 -2.16 -1.42 3.66
CA ARG A 44 -2.34 -0.74 4.96
C ARG A 44 -1.11 0.08 5.33
N LEU A 45 0.10 -0.46 5.11
CA LEU A 45 1.36 0.25 5.35
C LEU A 45 1.47 1.50 4.49
N ILE A 46 1.29 1.38 3.16
CA ILE A 46 1.34 2.53 2.26
C ILE A 46 0.29 3.58 2.64
N ARG A 47 -0.94 3.16 2.98
CA ARG A 47 -1.98 4.09 3.45
C ARG A 47 -1.56 4.82 4.72
N PHE A 48 -0.94 4.13 5.67
CA PHE A 48 -0.42 4.75 6.88
C PHE A 48 0.66 5.78 6.57
N LEU A 49 1.63 5.44 5.69
CA LEU A 49 2.70 6.35 5.28
C LEU A 49 2.17 7.61 4.57
N CYS A 50 1.15 7.48 3.72
CA CYS A 50 0.48 8.64 3.12
C CYS A 50 -0.17 9.56 4.17
N LYS A 51 -0.62 9.02 5.31
CA LYS A 51 -1.16 9.82 6.42
C LYS A 51 -0.06 10.41 7.30
N LEU A 52 1.09 9.73 7.38
CA LEU A 52 2.24 10.17 8.16
C LEU A 52 2.89 11.41 7.56
N ASP A 53 3.02 11.47 6.22
CA ASP A 53 3.52 12.65 5.51
C ASP A 53 2.79 12.85 4.17
N ALA A 54 2.09 13.98 4.03
CA ALA A 54 1.32 14.31 2.83
C ALA A 54 2.18 14.40 1.55
N ARG A 55 3.47 14.77 1.68
CA ARG A 55 4.41 14.89 0.55
C ARG A 55 4.64 13.53 -0.11
N PHE A 56 4.55 12.44 0.63
CA PHE A 56 4.75 11.10 0.11
C PHE A 56 3.77 10.77 -1.01
N MET A 57 2.48 11.03 -0.79
CA MET A 57 1.46 10.79 -1.81
C MET A 57 1.70 11.63 -3.07
N SER A 58 2.06 12.91 -2.91
CA SER A 58 2.36 13.81 -4.03
C SER A 58 3.54 13.31 -4.86
N VAL A 59 4.63 12.89 -4.22
CA VAL A 59 5.83 12.40 -4.92
C VAL A 59 5.55 11.04 -5.58
N VAL A 60 4.82 10.13 -4.93
CA VAL A 60 4.40 8.86 -5.54
C VAL A 60 3.61 9.09 -6.82
N LEU A 61 2.64 10.03 -6.80
CA LEU A 61 1.85 10.36 -8.00
C LEU A 61 2.72 10.97 -9.11
N LEU A 62 3.62 11.89 -8.75
CA LEU A 62 4.54 12.52 -9.70
C LEU A 62 5.44 11.48 -10.37
N VAL A 63 6.07 10.60 -9.60
CA VAL A 63 6.95 9.54 -10.14
C VAL A 63 6.16 8.57 -11.01
N ARG A 64 4.93 8.19 -10.61
CA ARG A 64 4.09 7.30 -11.42
C ARG A 64 3.71 7.92 -12.76
N LEU A 65 3.36 9.20 -12.78
CA LEU A 65 3.04 9.92 -14.02
C LEU A 65 4.27 10.09 -14.91
N TRP A 66 5.41 10.42 -14.30
CA TRP A 66 6.68 10.53 -15.00
C TRP A 66 7.09 9.21 -15.66
N LEU A 67 7.04 8.11 -14.92
CA LEU A 67 7.32 6.76 -15.45
C LEU A 67 6.38 6.38 -16.60
N LYS A 68 5.09 6.74 -16.51
CA LYS A 68 4.12 6.43 -17.56
C LYS A 68 4.38 7.19 -18.87
N ASN A 69 4.87 8.43 -18.78
CA ASN A 69 4.93 9.34 -19.93
C ASN A 69 6.32 9.43 -20.56
N ILE A 70 7.40 9.14 -19.80
CA ILE A 70 8.77 9.43 -20.23
C ILE A 70 9.63 8.17 -20.38
N VAL A 71 9.32 7.11 -19.63
CA VAL A 71 10.13 5.90 -19.67
C VAL A 71 9.67 5.00 -20.81
N ASP A 72 10.64 4.58 -21.63
CA ASP A 72 10.44 3.67 -22.76
C ASP A 72 9.70 2.39 -22.30
N GLU A 73 8.89 1.80 -23.18
CA GLU A 73 8.03 0.67 -22.86
C GLU A 73 8.81 -0.55 -22.34
N GLN A 74 10.12 -0.57 -22.55
CA GLN A 74 11.04 -1.61 -22.10
C GLN A 74 11.30 -1.58 -20.57
N ILE A 75 11.17 -0.43 -19.90
CA ILE A 75 11.37 -0.29 -18.45
C ILE A 75 10.02 -0.02 -17.79
N ARG A 76 9.17 -1.05 -17.69
CA ARG A 76 7.86 -0.97 -17.04
C ARG A 76 7.95 -1.34 -15.56
N LEU A 77 8.16 -0.33 -14.71
CA LEU A 77 7.94 -0.47 -13.27
C LEU A 77 6.45 -0.56 -12.95
N SER A 78 6.05 -1.51 -12.12
CA SER A 78 4.68 -1.55 -11.61
C SER A 78 4.41 -0.32 -10.73
N SER A 79 3.14 0.10 -10.63
CA SER A 79 2.75 1.20 -9.73
C SER A 79 3.17 0.93 -8.28
N TYR A 80 3.18 -0.33 -7.87
CA TYR A 80 3.65 -0.73 -6.54
C TYR A 80 5.18 -0.56 -6.40
N ALA A 81 5.95 -1.03 -7.38
CA ALA A 81 7.41 -0.87 -7.37
C ALA A 81 7.83 0.61 -7.38
N ALA A 82 7.15 1.45 -8.16
CA ALA A 82 7.36 2.90 -8.15
C ALA A 82 7.07 3.52 -6.76
N THR A 83 6.00 3.05 -6.09
CA THR A 83 5.67 3.49 -4.73
C THR A 83 6.76 3.08 -3.73
N LEU A 84 7.29 1.86 -3.84
CA LEU A 84 8.39 1.38 -3.00
C LEU A 84 9.69 2.14 -3.25
N LEU A 85 9.98 2.54 -4.49
CA LEU A 85 11.13 3.37 -4.82
C LEU A 85 11.07 4.72 -4.11
N VAL A 86 9.89 5.36 -4.11
CA VAL A 86 9.68 6.62 -3.39
C VAL A 86 9.76 6.40 -1.87
N LEU A 87 9.23 5.30 -1.35
CA LEU A 87 9.36 4.97 0.08
C LEU A 87 10.82 4.84 0.47
N PHE A 88 11.60 4.10 -0.30
CA PHE A 88 13.03 3.96 -0.10
C PHE A 88 13.73 5.32 -0.11
N TYR A 89 13.42 6.20 -1.07
CA TYR A 89 13.96 7.56 -1.11
C TYR A 89 13.60 8.37 0.16
N PHE A 90 12.36 8.30 0.64
CA PHE A 90 11.93 8.95 1.87
C PHE A 90 12.68 8.42 3.09
N GLN A 91 13.00 7.12 3.11
CA GLN A 91 13.83 6.53 4.18
C GLN A 91 15.28 7.03 4.12
N GLN A 92 15.88 7.12 2.93
CA GLN A 92 17.24 7.65 2.75
C GLN A 92 17.36 9.14 3.10
N LYS A 93 16.27 9.90 2.94
CA LYS A 93 16.19 11.31 3.34
C LYS A 93 15.77 11.49 4.78
N SER A 94 15.65 10.41 5.56
CA SER A 94 15.22 10.51 6.93
C SER A 94 13.88 11.27 7.02
N ILE A 95 12.92 10.95 6.16
CA ILE A 95 11.55 11.45 6.28
C ILE A 95 10.69 10.35 6.90
N PHE A 96 10.96 9.11 6.54
CA PHE A 96 10.34 7.94 7.14
C PHE A 96 11.37 7.06 7.85
N PRO A 97 11.00 6.43 8.96
CA PRO A 97 11.84 5.42 9.58
C PRO A 97 11.89 4.15 8.73
N ALA A 98 12.81 3.25 9.08
CA ALA A 98 12.79 1.88 8.59
C ALA A 98 11.46 1.19 8.94
N ILE A 99 11.02 0.25 8.11
CA ILE A 99 9.78 -0.50 8.39
C ILE A 99 9.93 -1.32 9.68
N GLU A 100 11.11 -1.89 9.94
CA GLU A 100 11.43 -2.63 11.16
C GLU A 100 11.11 -1.82 12.43
N TYR A 101 11.46 -0.53 12.42
CA TYR A 101 11.18 0.36 13.54
C TYR A 101 9.67 0.52 13.80
N LEU A 102 8.85 0.60 12.75
CA LEU A 102 7.39 0.64 12.90
C LEU A 102 6.84 -0.69 13.45
N ILE A 103 7.47 -1.81 13.11
CA ILE A 103 7.14 -3.14 13.60
C ILE A 103 7.52 -3.27 15.09
N GLU A 104 8.68 -2.76 15.50
CA GLU A 104 9.13 -2.75 16.90
C GLU A 104 8.24 -1.89 17.79
N LEU A 105 7.76 -0.74 17.28
CA LEU A 105 6.78 0.11 17.96
C LEU A 105 5.38 -0.54 18.08
N SER A 106 5.12 -1.64 17.37
CA SER A 106 3.88 -2.39 17.53
C SER A 106 3.85 -3.02 18.93
N SER A 107 3.19 -2.37 19.89
CA SER A 107 2.95 -2.92 21.23
C SER A 107 1.93 -4.07 21.25
N SER A 108 1.73 -4.77 20.12
CA SER A 108 0.77 -5.86 20.05
C SER A 108 1.24 -7.04 20.92
N PRO A 109 0.45 -7.49 21.91
CA PRO A 109 0.77 -8.70 22.67
C PRO A 109 0.70 -9.96 21.80
N TYR A 110 0.09 -9.87 20.61
CA TYR A 110 -0.03 -10.95 19.65
C TYR A 110 0.46 -10.46 18.27
N PRO A 111 1.74 -10.69 17.94
CA PRO A 111 2.29 -10.32 16.63
C PRO A 111 1.55 -11.05 15.51
N LEU A 112 1.21 -10.32 14.44
CA LEU A 112 0.47 -10.87 13.32
C LEU A 112 1.44 -11.40 12.28
N TYR A 113 1.34 -12.68 11.96
CA TYR A 113 2.12 -13.30 10.90
C TYR A 113 1.22 -13.69 9.73
N THR A 114 1.67 -13.39 8.51
CA THR A 114 1.04 -13.79 7.26
C THR A 114 2.09 -14.44 6.37
N ASN A 115 1.87 -15.70 5.97
CA ASN A 115 2.85 -16.48 5.20
C ASN A 115 4.26 -16.50 5.83
N ALA A 116 4.32 -16.62 7.16
CA ALA A 116 5.55 -16.57 7.97
C ALA A 116 6.28 -15.20 8.01
N CYS A 117 5.73 -14.16 7.39
CA CYS A 117 6.23 -12.78 7.53
C CYS A 117 5.41 -12.03 8.58
N ARG A 118 6.07 -11.27 9.46
CA ARG A 118 5.39 -10.35 10.38
C ARG A 118 4.74 -9.20 9.60
N THR A 119 3.48 -8.91 9.86
CA THR A 119 2.68 -7.93 9.11
C THR A 119 1.96 -6.91 9.97
N ASP A 120 2.04 -7.01 11.30
CA ASP A 120 1.64 -5.93 12.21
C ASP A 120 2.71 -4.84 12.29
N PHE A 121 2.27 -3.59 12.41
CA PHE A 121 3.12 -2.42 12.62
C PHE A 121 2.32 -1.36 13.38
N CYS A 122 3.02 -0.42 14.04
CA CYS A 122 2.38 0.68 14.74
C CYS A 122 1.60 1.58 13.77
N THR A 123 0.30 1.74 14.03
CA THR A 123 -0.61 2.57 13.21
C THR A 123 -0.98 3.89 13.89
N ASN A 124 -0.49 4.13 15.11
CA ASN A 124 -0.72 5.37 15.83
C ASN A 124 0.30 6.41 15.41
N ILE A 125 -0.15 7.39 14.63
CA ILE A 125 0.69 8.46 14.09
C ILE A 125 1.41 9.22 15.20
N ARG A 126 0.73 9.51 16.32
CA ARG A 126 1.31 10.28 17.43
C ARG A 126 2.52 9.57 18.04
N ILE A 127 2.37 8.28 18.32
CA ILE A 127 3.45 7.44 18.87
C ILE A 127 4.65 7.43 17.90
N VAL A 128 4.40 7.28 16.60
CA VAL A 128 5.46 7.26 15.60
C VAL A 128 6.16 8.62 15.50
N THR A 129 5.43 9.73 15.50
CA THR A 129 6.01 11.08 15.42
C THR A 129 6.75 11.51 16.68
N GLU A 130 6.29 11.08 17.85
CA GLU A 130 6.93 11.41 19.14
C GLU A 130 8.23 10.62 19.35
N ASN A 131 8.30 9.39 18.83
CA ASN A 131 9.47 8.52 18.99
C ASN A 131 10.40 8.55 17.76
N LEU A 132 10.07 9.35 16.74
CA LEU A 132 10.83 9.44 15.49
C LEU A 132 12.28 9.84 15.83
N PRO A 133 13.30 9.04 15.45
CA PRO A 133 14.66 9.26 15.89
C PRO A 133 15.12 10.70 15.62
N HIS A 134 15.59 11.44 16.62
CA HIS A 134 16.01 12.85 16.44
C HIS A 134 17.18 13.06 15.47
N HIS A 135 17.83 12.01 14.98
CA HIS A 135 18.89 12.03 13.96
C HIS A 135 18.36 12.01 12.52
N ILE A 136 17.05 12.19 12.34
CA ILE A 136 16.35 12.12 11.07
C ILE A 136 16.00 13.52 10.49
N CYS A 137 16.27 14.60 11.22
CA CYS A 137 16.14 15.99 10.73
C CYS A 137 17.47 16.59 10.27
#